data_AF-X1JXX2-F1
#
_entry.id   AF-X1JXX2-F1
#
_cell.length_a   1.000
_cell.length_b   1.000
_cell.length_c   1.000
_cell.angle_alpha   90.00
_cell.angle_beta   90.00
_cell.angle_gamma   90.00
#
_symmetry.space_group_name_H-M   'P 1'
#
loop_
_entity.id
_entity.type
_entity.pdbx_description
1 polymer ?
#
loop_
_entity_poly.entity_id
_entity_poly.type
_entity_poly.pdbx_seq_one_letter_code
_entity_poly.pdbx_strand_id
1 'polypeptide(L)'
;LDDSPNDHYVYVDGVLRHTTTRSWAVTKCNADWDWIESNNYDCYGDIANATAMKNYLNALPAGTNVIINTYDEPKTNVYDNDDLITALESVGATGSEIKAIELNGSYLLIGQKGVGAGKGIFEKRGPASGVSIYFDIEPSNLLDGVAATQWASGAIQAIGHYIQVDLGEVISYLGSVRVNSSETLDPRNCFADRFKILISSTGDFDGEEIEVFSATEDFAISDPLITFIPTSGRYIRVELTQAKAVFHWQVGELEVKEWQVAD
;
A
#
# COMPACT_ATOMS: atom_id res chain seq x y z
N LEU A 1 -6.23 -27.33 -5.45
CA LEU A 1 -5.71 -26.17 -6.21
C LEU A 1 -5.49 -25.13 -5.15
N ASP A 2 -4.22 -24.84 -4.87
CA ASP A 2 -3.85 -23.83 -3.89
C ASP A 2 -4.21 -22.47 -4.51
N ASP A 3 -5.28 -21.86 -3.99
CA ASP A 3 -5.80 -20.55 -4.43
C ASP A 3 -5.18 -19.42 -3.59
N SER A 4 -4.15 -19.71 -2.78
CA SER A 4 -3.47 -18.70 -1.96
C SER A 4 -2.71 -17.70 -2.85
N PRO A 5 -2.66 -16.41 -2.47
CA PRO A 5 -1.89 -15.41 -3.21
C PRO A 5 -0.40 -15.80 -3.28
N ASN A 6 0.16 -15.82 -4.49
CA ASN A 6 1.57 -16.19 -4.72
C ASN A 6 2.57 -15.24 -4.05
N ASP A 7 2.14 -14.02 -3.68
CA ASP A 7 2.98 -13.01 -3.06
C ASP A 7 2.61 -12.84 -1.58
N HIS A 8 3.52 -13.23 -0.68
CA HIS A 8 3.36 -13.16 0.77
C HIS A 8 4.68 -12.74 1.44
N TYR A 9 5.26 -11.68 0.89
CA TYR A 9 6.61 -11.22 1.20
C TYR A 9 6.59 -9.83 1.82
N VAL A 10 7.50 -9.61 2.76
CA VAL A 10 7.83 -8.26 3.25
C VAL A 10 9.23 -7.92 2.76
N TYR A 11 9.32 -6.87 1.95
CA TYR A 11 10.57 -6.25 1.55
C TYR A 11 10.76 -4.96 2.34
N VAL A 12 12.01 -4.68 2.74
CA VAL A 12 12.41 -3.39 3.31
C VAL A 12 13.70 -2.99 2.59
N ASP A 13 13.70 -1.81 1.98
CA ASP A 13 14.76 -1.28 1.10
C ASP A 13 15.12 -2.23 -0.06
N GLY A 14 14.10 -2.78 -0.71
CA GLY A 14 14.25 -3.77 -1.78
C GLY A 14 14.82 -5.14 -1.35
N VAL A 15 15.11 -5.35 -0.06
CA VAL A 15 15.63 -6.63 0.45
C VAL A 15 14.49 -7.45 1.05
N LEU A 16 14.37 -8.72 0.63
CA LEU A 16 13.42 -9.66 1.23
C LEU A 16 13.77 -9.88 2.71
N ARG A 17 12.87 -9.48 3.61
CA ARG A 17 13.04 -9.61 5.06
C ARG A 17 12.23 -10.75 5.65
N HIS A 18 11.06 -11.03 5.09
CA HIS A 18 10.17 -12.04 5.63
C HIS A 18 9.32 -12.70 4.54
N THR A 19 9.08 -13.99 4.72
CA THR A 19 8.11 -14.77 3.96
C THR A 19 7.04 -15.24 4.94
N THR A 20 5.80 -14.77 4.76
CA THR A 20 4.68 -15.11 5.63
C THR A 20 4.23 -16.54 5.39
N THR A 21 4.24 -17.37 6.43
CA THR A 21 3.63 -18.70 6.38
C THR A 21 2.15 -18.60 6.72
N ARG A 22 1.41 -19.73 6.66
CA ARG A 22 -0.04 -19.69 6.89
C ARG A 22 -0.42 -18.87 8.11
N SER A 23 -1.46 -18.11 7.83
CA SER A 23 -2.31 -17.24 8.61
C SER A 23 -1.75 -15.83 8.72
N TRP A 24 -1.15 -15.44 9.84
CA TRP A 24 -0.76 -14.04 10.08
C TRP A 24 0.74 -13.89 10.29
N ALA A 25 1.30 -12.78 9.82
CA ALA A 25 2.62 -12.32 10.22
C ALA A 25 2.56 -10.92 10.84
N VAL A 26 3.44 -10.67 11.80
CA VAL A 26 3.71 -9.32 12.32
C VAL A 26 5.20 -9.05 12.16
N THR A 27 5.53 -8.07 11.35
CA THR A 27 6.88 -7.52 11.21
C THR A 27 6.96 -6.22 12.01
N LYS A 28 7.96 -6.12 12.87
CA LYS A 28 8.27 -4.93 13.65
C LYS A 28 9.38 -4.16 12.96
N CYS A 29 9.22 -2.85 12.90
CA CYS A 29 10.21 -1.93 12.36
C CYS A 29 10.65 -0.89 13.39
N ASN A 30 11.80 -0.26 13.16
CA ASN A 30 12.22 0.92 13.92
C ASN A 30 11.43 2.17 13.45
N ALA A 31 11.78 3.34 13.99
CA ALA A 31 11.12 4.61 13.64
C ALA A 31 11.29 4.98 12.16
N ASP A 32 12.39 4.57 11.54
CA ASP A 32 12.75 4.80 10.15
C ASP A 32 12.25 3.69 9.21
N TRP A 33 11.39 2.79 9.71
CA TRP A 33 10.84 1.62 9.00
C TRP A 33 11.84 0.50 8.66
N ASP A 34 13.08 0.57 9.17
CA ASP A 34 14.02 -0.55 9.06
C ASP A 34 13.48 -1.79 9.78
N TRP A 35 13.68 -2.94 9.17
CA TRP A 35 13.31 -4.23 9.74
C TRP A 35 14.03 -4.53 11.06
N ILE A 36 13.27 -4.97 12.07
CA ILE A 36 13.81 -5.47 13.35
C ILE A 36 13.60 -6.99 13.46
N GLU A 37 12.35 -7.45 13.35
CA GLU A 37 11.99 -8.85 13.50
C GLU A 37 10.62 -9.14 12.86
N SER A 38 10.37 -10.41 12.51
CA SER A 38 9.08 -10.87 11.99
C SER A 38 8.68 -12.18 12.65
N ASN A 39 7.41 -12.29 13.04
CA ASN A 39 6.83 -13.49 13.66
C ASN A 39 5.63 -13.98 12.84
N ASN A 40 5.55 -15.29 12.61
CA ASN A 40 4.39 -15.95 11.99
C ASN A 40 3.50 -16.58 13.08
N TYR A 41 2.19 -16.52 12.87
CA TYR A 41 1.16 -17.05 13.75
C TYR A 41 0.17 -17.85 12.91
N ASP A 42 0.23 -19.19 12.93
CA ASP A 42 -0.76 -20.06 12.27
C ASP A 42 -2.05 -20.09 13.11
N CYS A 43 -2.82 -19.01 13.07
CA CYS A 43 -4.09 -18.87 13.78
C CYS A 43 -5.12 -19.89 13.30
N TYR A 44 -5.10 -20.30 12.03
CA TYR A 44 -5.94 -21.39 11.53
C TYR A 44 -5.65 -22.71 12.25
N GLY A 45 -4.36 -23.08 12.35
CA GLY A 45 -3.94 -24.35 12.93
C GLY A 45 -4.20 -24.46 14.43
N ASP A 46 -4.12 -23.36 15.18
CA ASP A 46 -4.32 -23.34 16.63
C ASP A 46 -4.71 -21.95 17.18
N ILE A 47 -5.78 -21.88 17.99
CA ILE A 47 -6.22 -20.67 18.72
C ILE A 47 -5.15 -20.15 19.70
N ALA A 48 -4.22 -21.01 20.15
CA ALA A 48 -3.08 -20.59 20.96
C ALA A 48 -2.18 -19.59 20.22
N ASN A 49 -2.09 -19.70 18.88
CA ASN A 49 -1.31 -18.76 18.06
C ASN A 49 -1.97 -17.38 17.96
N ALA A 50 -3.31 -17.33 17.90
CA ALA A 50 -4.05 -16.06 17.99
C ALA A 50 -3.83 -15.39 19.36
N THR A 51 -3.78 -16.20 20.44
CA THR A 51 -3.44 -15.70 21.79
C THR A 51 -1.99 -15.18 21.85
N ALA A 52 -1.05 -15.88 21.22
CA ALA A 52 0.35 -15.45 21.16
C ALA A 52 0.51 -14.13 20.37
N MET A 53 -0.17 -14.00 19.24
CA MET A 53 -0.19 -12.77 18.43
C MET A 53 -0.74 -11.58 19.23
N LYS A 54 -1.89 -11.77 19.91
CA LYS A 54 -2.47 -10.76 20.81
C LYS A 54 -1.46 -10.31 21.86
N ASN A 55 -0.82 -11.26 22.54
CA ASN A 55 0.14 -10.97 23.61
C ASN A 55 1.36 -10.21 23.07
N TYR A 56 1.85 -10.59 21.89
CA TYR A 56 2.93 -9.87 21.21
C TYR A 56 2.55 -8.41 20.91
N LEU A 57 1.40 -8.18 20.25
CA LEU A 57 0.91 -6.83 19.94
C LEU A 57 0.70 -5.98 21.19
N ASN A 58 0.21 -6.57 22.28
CA ASN A 58 0.02 -5.88 23.56
C ASN A 58 1.34 -5.52 24.26
N ALA A 59 2.38 -6.33 24.08
CA ALA A 59 3.70 -6.09 24.65
C ALA A 59 4.52 -5.04 23.90
N LEU A 60 4.12 -4.65 22.68
CA LEU A 60 4.83 -3.63 21.91
C LEU A 60 4.81 -2.27 22.64
N PRO A 61 5.95 -1.57 22.75
CA PRO A 61 5.99 -0.18 23.20
C PRO A 61 5.16 0.74 22.29
N ALA A 62 4.52 1.76 22.86
CA ALA A 62 3.86 2.82 22.09
C ALA A 62 4.86 3.48 21.12
N GLY A 63 4.41 3.80 19.90
CA GLY A 63 5.25 4.32 18.82
C GLY A 63 5.97 3.25 17.98
N THR A 64 5.83 1.96 18.31
CA THR A 64 6.44 0.88 17.51
C THR A 64 5.75 0.74 16.16
N ASN A 65 6.50 0.83 15.07
CA ASN A 65 6.02 0.60 13.71
C ASN A 65 5.84 -0.91 13.44
N VAL A 66 4.75 -1.27 12.76
CA VAL A 66 4.44 -2.65 12.39
C VAL A 66 3.90 -2.78 10.97
N ILE A 67 4.22 -3.90 10.34
CA ILE A 67 3.61 -4.39 9.11
C ILE A 67 2.92 -5.71 9.48
N ILE A 68 1.62 -5.83 9.22
CA ILE A 68 0.83 -7.04 9.46
C ILE A 68 0.27 -7.51 8.13
N ASN A 69 0.51 -8.76 7.77
CA ASN A 69 0.02 -9.32 6.52
C ASN A 69 -0.36 -10.80 6.68
N THR A 70 -1.14 -11.32 5.72
CA THR A 70 -1.66 -12.69 5.78
C THR A 70 -1.19 -13.59 4.63
N TYR A 71 -1.30 -14.91 4.81
CA TYR A 71 -1.13 -15.92 3.77
C TYR A 71 -2.00 -17.16 4.06
N ASP A 72 -2.52 -17.82 3.01
CA ASP A 72 -3.44 -18.97 3.10
C ASP A 72 -4.72 -18.61 3.89
N GLU A 73 -4.90 -19.06 5.14
CA GLU A 73 -6.18 -18.91 5.86
C GLU A 73 -6.05 -17.99 7.10
N PRO A 74 -6.52 -16.73 7.06
CA PRO A 74 -6.46 -15.81 8.21
C PRO A 74 -7.74 -15.67 9.04
N LYS A 75 -8.88 -16.20 8.59
CA LYS A 75 -10.18 -15.92 9.22
C LYS A 75 -10.37 -16.73 10.50
N THR A 76 -10.02 -18.01 10.47
CA THR A 76 -10.27 -18.95 11.58
C THR A 76 -9.54 -18.46 12.83
N ASN A 77 -10.24 -18.52 13.98
CA ASN A 77 -9.74 -18.09 15.29
C ASN A 77 -9.46 -16.57 15.45
N VAL A 78 -9.76 -15.75 14.44
CA VAL A 78 -9.55 -14.29 14.47
C VAL A 78 -10.85 -13.49 14.31
N TYR A 79 -11.77 -13.88 13.39
CA TYR A 79 -12.95 -13.07 13.03
C TYR A 79 -13.93 -12.78 14.19
N ASP A 80 -13.98 -13.61 15.21
CA ASP A 80 -14.82 -13.46 16.41
C ASP A 80 -13.99 -13.29 17.70
N ASN A 81 -12.69 -13.07 17.57
CA ASN A 81 -11.77 -12.92 18.69
C ASN A 81 -11.59 -11.43 19.04
N ASP A 82 -12.57 -10.87 19.74
CA ASP A 82 -12.59 -9.43 20.12
C ASP A 82 -11.31 -8.98 20.85
N ASP A 83 -10.68 -9.89 21.59
CA ASP A 83 -9.43 -9.69 22.32
C ASP A 83 -8.23 -9.45 21.38
N LEU A 84 -8.09 -10.27 20.33
CA LEU A 84 -7.07 -10.08 19.29
C LEU A 84 -7.41 -8.88 18.42
N ILE A 85 -8.68 -8.68 18.08
CA ILE A 85 -9.13 -7.52 17.30
C ILE A 85 -8.80 -6.22 18.03
N THR A 86 -9.03 -6.14 19.34
CA THR A 86 -8.64 -4.98 20.16
C THR A 86 -7.12 -4.74 20.12
N ALA A 87 -6.31 -5.81 20.11
CA ALA A 87 -4.87 -5.68 20.00
C ALA A 87 -4.43 -5.20 18.60
N LEU A 88 -5.10 -5.65 17.53
CA LEU A 88 -4.90 -5.16 16.17
C LEU A 88 -5.32 -3.68 16.01
N GLU A 89 -6.46 -3.29 16.58
CA GLU A 89 -6.91 -1.90 16.61
C GLU A 89 -5.91 -1.00 17.34
N SER A 90 -5.22 -1.50 18.36
CA SER A 90 -4.18 -0.73 19.05
C SER A 90 -2.99 -0.36 18.16
N VAL A 91 -2.80 -1.02 17.02
CA VAL A 91 -1.75 -0.71 16.03
C VAL A 91 -2.31 -0.07 14.76
N GLY A 92 -3.60 0.22 14.68
CA GLY A 92 -4.20 0.95 13.55
C GLY A 92 -5.23 0.20 12.73
N ALA A 93 -5.48 -1.09 12.98
CA ALA A 93 -6.49 -1.84 12.25
C ALA A 93 -7.90 -1.32 12.50
N THR A 94 -8.81 -1.55 11.56
CA THR A 94 -10.25 -1.34 11.70
C THR A 94 -10.92 -2.67 12.04
N GLY A 95 -11.55 -2.77 13.22
CA GLY A 95 -12.14 -4.03 13.67
C GLY A 95 -13.19 -4.61 12.70
N SER A 96 -13.98 -3.77 12.03
CA SER A 96 -14.94 -4.25 11.02
C SER A 96 -14.27 -4.85 9.79
N GLU A 97 -13.11 -4.34 9.36
CA GLU A 97 -12.36 -4.93 8.24
C GLU A 97 -11.79 -6.29 8.60
N ILE A 98 -11.24 -6.45 9.81
CA ILE A 98 -10.77 -7.75 10.31
C ILE A 98 -11.90 -8.78 10.33
N LYS A 99 -13.09 -8.40 10.83
CA LYS A 99 -14.27 -9.29 10.86
C LYS A 99 -14.76 -9.66 9.46
N ALA A 100 -14.58 -8.75 8.50
CA ALA A 100 -14.97 -8.92 7.10
C ALA A 100 -13.96 -9.73 6.27
N ILE A 101 -12.79 -10.08 6.80
CA ILE A 101 -11.85 -10.99 6.11
C ILE A 101 -12.57 -12.31 5.81
N GLU A 102 -12.61 -12.66 4.53
CA GLU A 102 -13.22 -13.89 4.03
C GLU A 102 -12.31 -15.08 4.31
N LEU A 103 -12.85 -16.30 4.23
CA LEU A 103 -12.05 -17.52 4.28
C LEU A 103 -11.01 -17.45 3.15
N ASN A 104 -9.73 -17.62 3.48
CA ASN A 104 -8.58 -17.45 2.59
C ASN A 104 -8.35 -16.02 2.03
N GLY A 105 -9.01 -15.01 2.59
CA GLY A 105 -8.82 -13.61 2.19
C GLY A 105 -7.41 -13.09 2.45
N SER A 106 -7.07 -11.96 1.84
CA SER A 106 -5.81 -11.25 2.10
C SER A 106 -6.05 -10.02 2.98
N TYR A 107 -5.04 -9.67 3.77
CA TYR A 107 -5.03 -8.46 4.58
C TYR A 107 -3.61 -7.91 4.68
N LEU A 108 -3.48 -6.59 4.61
CA LEU A 108 -2.25 -5.85 4.84
C LEU A 108 -2.56 -4.61 5.67
N LEU A 109 -1.81 -4.41 6.75
CA LEU A 109 -1.81 -3.22 7.58
C LEU A 109 -0.38 -2.72 7.75
N ILE A 110 -0.22 -1.42 7.61
CA ILE A 110 0.96 -0.66 7.99
C ILE A 110 0.52 0.26 9.12
N GLY A 111 1.05 0.02 10.30
CA GLY A 111 0.50 0.57 11.53
C GLY A 111 1.57 0.99 12.51
N GLN A 112 1.12 1.63 13.59
CA GLN A 112 1.99 2.02 14.69
C GLN A 112 1.26 1.81 16.02
N LYS A 113 1.95 1.21 16.99
CA LYS A 113 1.37 0.96 18.31
C LYS A 113 0.95 2.26 19.00
N GLY A 114 -0.30 2.32 19.42
CA GLY A 114 -0.90 3.43 20.17
C GLY A 114 -1.72 4.40 19.32
N VAL A 115 -1.78 4.23 17.99
CA VAL A 115 -2.58 5.13 17.13
C VAL A 115 -4.09 4.95 17.33
N GLY A 116 -4.52 3.73 17.68
CA GLY A 116 -5.93 3.37 17.89
C GLY A 116 -6.62 2.90 16.60
N ALA A 117 -7.87 2.45 16.73
CA ALA A 117 -8.61 1.80 15.65
C ALA A 117 -8.73 2.69 14.39
N GLY A 118 -8.55 2.08 13.21
CA GLY A 118 -8.72 2.71 11.90
C GLY A 118 -7.77 3.87 11.60
N LYS A 119 -6.60 3.89 12.25
CA LYS A 119 -5.58 4.94 12.10
C LYS A 119 -4.23 4.40 11.63
N GLY A 120 -4.24 3.21 11.03
CA GLY A 120 -3.09 2.72 10.29
C GLY A 120 -2.71 3.67 9.16
N ILE A 121 -1.43 3.68 8.79
CA ILE A 121 -0.92 4.40 7.62
C ILE A 121 -1.52 3.81 6.35
N PHE A 122 -1.71 2.50 6.35
CA PHE A 122 -2.33 1.76 5.27
C PHE A 122 -3.09 0.58 5.86
N GLU A 123 -4.31 0.34 5.40
CA GLU A 123 -5.07 -0.85 5.71
C GLU A 123 -5.83 -1.27 4.45
N LYS A 124 -5.69 -2.54 4.06
CA LYS A 124 -6.49 -3.09 2.99
C LYS A 124 -6.77 -4.56 3.23
N ARG A 125 -7.99 -4.96 2.89
CA ARG A 125 -8.42 -6.34 2.79
C ARG A 125 -8.65 -6.66 1.31
N GLY A 126 -8.35 -7.89 0.93
CA GLY A 126 -8.58 -8.42 -0.41
C GLY A 126 -9.35 -9.74 -0.36
N PRO A 127 -10.03 -10.10 -1.46
CA PRO A 127 -10.78 -11.35 -1.58
C PRO A 127 -9.87 -12.59 -1.52
N ALA A 128 -10.50 -13.76 -1.37
CA ALA A 128 -9.81 -15.06 -1.34
C ALA A 128 -9.09 -15.42 -2.65
N SER A 129 -9.49 -14.82 -3.76
CA SER A 129 -8.84 -14.96 -5.06
C SER A 129 -8.80 -13.60 -5.74
N GLY A 130 -7.68 -13.27 -6.39
CA GLY A 130 -7.51 -11.98 -7.06
C GLY A 130 -6.10 -11.42 -6.96
N VAL A 131 -6.02 -10.09 -6.99
CA VAL A 131 -4.77 -9.33 -7.03
C VAL A 131 -4.17 -9.20 -5.63
N SER A 132 -2.87 -9.47 -5.50
CA SER A 132 -2.09 -9.25 -4.28
C SER A 132 -2.24 -7.82 -3.78
N ILE A 133 -2.33 -7.62 -2.46
CA ILE A 133 -2.28 -6.28 -1.88
C ILE A 133 -0.81 -5.85 -1.84
N TYR A 134 -0.46 -4.83 -2.63
CA TYR A 134 0.87 -4.26 -2.66
C TYR A 134 0.91 -2.89 -1.99
N PHE A 135 1.92 -2.67 -1.15
CA PHE A 135 2.23 -1.37 -0.55
C PHE A 135 3.74 -1.21 -0.44
N ASP A 136 4.24 -0.01 -0.74
CA ASP A 136 5.65 0.32 -0.71
C ASP A 136 5.84 1.67 -0.02
N ILE A 137 6.82 1.72 0.89
CA ILE A 137 7.15 2.84 1.78
C ILE A 137 8.43 3.54 1.30
N GLU A 138 8.80 3.43 0.03
CA GLU A 138 9.82 4.31 -0.57
C GLU A 138 9.26 5.59 -1.25
N PRO A 139 8.30 6.37 -0.69
CA PRO A 139 7.90 7.63 -1.31
C PRO A 139 8.94 8.74 -1.14
N SER A 140 10.02 8.56 -0.35
CA SER A 140 11.09 9.56 -0.27
C SER A 140 11.74 9.77 -1.64
N ASN A 141 12.00 8.69 -2.37
CA ASN A 141 12.58 8.77 -3.72
C ASN A 141 11.56 9.25 -4.77
N LEU A 142 10.26 9.22 -4.46
CA LEU A 142 9.23 9.72 -5.38
C LEU A 142 9.08 11.24 -5.33
N LEU A 143 9.52 11.89 -4.26
CA LEU A 143 9.20 13.29 -3.98
C LEU A 143 10.43 14.09 -3.52
N ASP A 144 11.64 13.58 -3.74
CA ASP A 144 12.90 14.24 -3.34
C ASP A 144 13.41 15.25 -4.38
N GLY A 145 12.78 15.31 -5.56
CA GLY A 145 13.21 16.17 -6.66
C GLY A 145 14.38 15.60 -7.45
N VAL A 146 14.71 14.32 -7.29
CA VAL A 146 15.85 13.65 -7.92
C VAL A 146 15.37 12.46 -8.74
N ALA A 147 15.13 12.66 -10.05
CA ALA A 147 14.62 11.60 -10.93
C ALA A 147 15.50 10.31 -11.03
N ALA A 148 16.73 10.36 -10.53
CA ALA A 148 17.70 9.26 -10.52
C ALA A 148 17.62 8.38 -9.25
N THR A 149 17.01 8.86 -8.16
CA THR A 149 16.50 7.97 -7.12
C THR A 149 15.19 7.39 -7.63
N GLN A 150 14.78 6.20 -7.19
CA GLN A 150 13.56 5.60 -7.71
C GLN A 150 12.79 4.85 -6.66
N TRP A 151 11.49 4.83 -6.85
CA TRP A 151 10.59 3.84 -6.31
C TRP A 151 10.38 2.73 -7.33
N ALA A 152 10.21 1.49 -6.85
CA ALA A 152 9.94 0.35 -7.71
C ALA A 152 8.91 -0.56 -7.06
N SER A 153 7.85 -0.89 -7.80
CA SER A 153 6.72 -1.68 -7.32
C SER A 153 7.03 -3.11 -6.89
N GLY A 154 8.29 -3.59 -6.94
CA GLY A 154 8.70 -4.94 -6.52
C GLY A 154 8.03 -6.12 -7.24
N ALA A 155 6.98 -5.87 -8.02
CA ALA A 155 6.06 -6.82 -8.64
C ALA A 155 5.72 -6.37 -10.06
N ILE A 156 5.30 -7.32 -10.89
CA ILE A 156 4.88 -7.08 -12.27
C ILE A 156 3.65 -6.14 -12.27
N GLN A 157 3.59 -5.21 -13.22
CA GLN A 157 2.47 -4.27 -13.34
C GLN A 157 1.12 -4.99 -13.51
N ALA A 158 0.17 -4.74 -12.60
CA ALA A 158 -1.21 -5.20 -12.71
C ALA A 158 -2.20 -4.04 -12.70
N ILE A 159 -3.38 -4.26 -13.30
CA ILE A 159 -4.49 -3.31 -13.24
C ILE A 159 -4.87 -3.09 -11.78
N GLY A 160 -5.02 -1.84 -11.37
CA GLY A 160 -5.33 -1.46 -10.00
C GLY A 160 -4.11 -1.31 -9.08
N HIS A 161 -2.88 -1.58 -9.54
CA HIS A 161 -1.69 -1.11 -8.83
C HIS A 161 -1.66 0.41 -8.83
N TYR A 162 -1.24 1.03 -7.73
CA TYR A 162 -1.21 2.48 -7.64
C TYR A 162 -0.05 3.02 -6.81
N ILE A 163 0.28 4.27 -7.09
CA ILE A 163 1.05 5.15 -6.20
C ILE A 163 0.05 6.13 -5.59
N GLN A 164 0.07 6.31 -4.28
CA GLN A 164 -0.76 7.27 -3.57
C GLN A 164 0.11 8.21 -2.74
N VAL A 165 -0.16 9.51 -2.82
CA VAL A 165 0.57 10.55 -2.08
C VAL A 165 -0.40 11.34 -1.22
N ASP A 166 -0.04 11.49 0.07
CA ASP A 166 -0.65 12.44 1.00
C ASP A 166 0.14 13.75 0.95
N LEU A 167 -0.50 14.84 0.55
CA LEU A 167 0.11 16.18 0.45
C LEU A 167 0.21 16.89 1.81
N GLY A 168 -0.26 16.26 2.90
CA GLY A 168 -0.22 16.76 4.27
C GLY A 168 -1.38 17.69 4.61
N GLU A 169 -1.91 18.43 3.63
CA GLU A 169 -3.07 19.31 3.77
C GLU A 169 -3.93 19.33 2.52
N VAL A 170 -5.13 19.91 2.61
CA VAL A 170 -6.01 20.09 1.44
C VAL A 170 -5.48 21.24 0.59
N ILE A 171 -5.05 20.92 -0.62
CA ILE A 171 -4.61 21.87 -1.63
C ILE A 171 -5.81 22.25 -2.51
N SER A 172 -6.02 23.55 -2.72
CA SER A 172 -7.25 24.06 -3.36
C SER A 172 -7.26 23.95 -4.89
N TYR A 173 -6.08 23.93 -5.51
CA TYR A 173 -5.94 24.10 -6.96
C TYR A 173 -4.97 23.09 -7.60
N LEU A 174 -5.01 21.82 -7.22
CA LEU A 174 -4.18 20.80 -7.90
C LEU A 174 -4.51 20.76 -9.38
N GLY A 175 -3.50 20.88 -10.25
CA GLY A 175 -3.71 21.04 -11.69
C GLY A 175 -2.83 20.18 -12.57
N SER A 176 -1.77 19.59 -12.03
CA SER A 176 -0.93 18.67 -12.80
C SER A 176 -0.25 17.61 -11.95
N VAL A 177 -0.02 16.45 -12.57
CA VAL A 177 0.81 15.37 -12.08
C VAL A 177 1.78 14.97 -13.19
N ARG A 178 3.08 14.93 -12.90
CA ARG A 178 4.08 14.31 -13.77
C ARG A 178 4.56 13.01 -13.15
N VAL A 179 4.49 11.92 -13.92
CA VAL A 179 5.04 10.62 -13.51
C VAL A 179 6.35 10.44 -14.28
N ASN A 180 7.48 10.72 -13.65
CA ASN A 180 8.78 10.71 -14.31
C ASN A 180 9.53 9.40 -14.01
N SER A 181 9.70 8.57 -15.02
CA SER A 181 10.50 7.34 -15.01
C SER A 181 11.69 7.42 -15.97
N SER A 182 12.08 8.62 -16.41
CA SER A 182 13.09 8.79 -17.48
C SER A 182 14.54 8.49 -17.04
N GLU A 183 14.83 8.60 -15.75
CA GLU A 183 16.16 8.34 -15.16
C GLU A 183 16.20 7.10 -14.24
N THR A 184 15.16 6.26 -14.28
CA THR A 184 15.13 4.98 -13.54
C THR A 184 16.11 3.96 -14.14
N LEU A 185 16.27 2.83 -13.48
CA LEU A 185 17.15 1.73 -13.90
C LEU A 185 16.74 1.11 -15.24
N ASP A 186 15.44 1.01 -15.55
CA ASP A 186 14.95 0.58 -16.86
C ASP A 186 13.85 1.52 -17.41
N PRO A 187 14.24 2.70 -17.91
CA PRO A 187 13.32 3.76 -18.34
C PRO A 187 12.62 3.42 -19.67
N ARG A 188 12.95 2.27 -20.28
CA ARG A 188 12.38 1.81 -21.56
C ARG A 188 11.24 0.80 -21.40
N ASN A 189 11.17 0.12 -20.26
CA ASN A 189 10.19 -0.94 -20.06
C ASN A 189 9.41 -0.78 -18.75
N CYS A 190 10.08 -0.31 -17.69
CA CYS A 190 9.53 -0.27 -16.34
C CYS A 190 8.82 1.06 -16.02
N PHE A 191 8.19 1.72 -16.99
CA PHE A 191 7.28 2.85 -16.77
C PHE A 191 5.82 2.41 -16.92
N ALA A 192 4.89 3.22 -16.44
CA ALA A 192 3.45 2.96 -16.56
C ALA A 192 2.99 3.10 -18.01
N ASP A 193 2.42 2.04 -18.61
CA ASP A 193 1.86 2.16 -19.97
C ASP A 193 0.60 3.02 -19.96
N ARG A 194 -0.30 2.81 -18.98
CA ARG A 194 -1.58 3.53 -18.90
C ARG A 194 -2.08 3.62 -17.46
N PHE A 195 -2.62 4.78 -17.10
CA PHE A 195 -3.14 5.04 -15.76
C PHE A 195 -4.28 6.05 -15.77
N LYS A 196 -4.97 6.15 -14.64
CA LYS A 196 -5.88 7.24 -14.26
C LYS A 196 -5.34 7.99 -13.05
N ILE A 197 -5.79 9.23 -12.87
CA ILE A 197 -5.47 10.07 -11.70
C ILE A 197 -6.76 10.32 -10.94
N LEU A 198 -6.73 9.98 -9.65
CA LEU A 198 -7.81 10.16 -8.71
C LEU A 198 -7.35 11.13 -7.61
N ILE A 199 -8.26 11.97 -7.11
CA ILE A 199 -8.02 12.92 -6.03
C ILE A 199 -9.03 12.69 -4.90
N SER A 200 -8.58 12.66 -3.65
CA SER A 200 -9.46 12.56 -2.47
C SER A 200 -9.08 13.59 -1.41
N SER A 201 -10.07 14.11 -0.67
CA SER A 201 -9.81 15.00 0.48
C SER A 201 -9.64 14.24 1.79
N THR A 202 -10.15 13.01 1.87
CA THR A 202 -10.19 12.18 3.08
C THR A 202 -9.17 11.04 3.05
N GLY A 203 -8.71 10.66 1.86
CA GLY A 203 -7.85 9.50 1.64
C GLY A 203 -8.65 8.23 1.32
N ASP A 204 -9.98 8.32 1.35
CA ASP A 204 -10.87 7.27 0.85
C ASP A 204 -10.94 7.34 -0.69
N PHE A 205 -10.74 6.18 -1.33
CA PHE A 205 -10.80 5.96 -2.78
C PHE A 205 -11.73 4.80 -3.14
N ASP A 206 -12.70 4.51 -2.26
CA ASP A 206 -13.76 3.54 -2.47
C ASP A 206 -15.13 4.25 -2.59
N GLY A 207 -15.15 5.45 -3.19
CA GLY A 207 -16.37 6.21 -3.53
C GLY A 207 -16.34 7.71 -3.21
N GLU A 208 -15.30 8.21 -2.55
CA GLU A 208 -15.14 9.64 -2.23
C GLU A 208 -14.14 10.36 -3.16
N GLU A 209 -13.47 9.62 -4.05
CA GLU A 209 -12.49 10.15 -4.97
C GLU A 209 -13.11 10.86 -6.19
N ILE A 210 -12.35 11.77 -6.77
CA ILE A 210 -12.63 12.47 -8.02
C ILE A 210 -11.63 11.98 -9.07
N GLU A 211 -12.11 11.33 -10.12
CA GLU A 211 -11.29 11.06 -11.31
C GLU A 211 -11.09 12.34 -12.11
N VAL A 212 -9.86 12.84 -12.13
CA VAL A 212 -9.50 14.07 -12.86
C VAL A 212 -8.88 13.79 -14.23
N PHE A 213 -8.45 12.55 -14.46
CA PHE A 213 -7.87 12.10 -15.72
C PHE A 213 -7.93 10.58 -15.84
N SER A 214 -8.15 10.08 -17.06
CA SER A 214 -8.04 8.66 -17.40
C SER A 214 -7.51 8.51 -18.82
N ALA A 215 -6.36 7.85 -18.97
CA ALA A 215 -5.77 7.63 -20.28
C ALA A 215 -6.56 6.58 -21.08
N THR A 216 -6.84 6.89 -22.35
CA THR A 216 -7.55 5.98 -23.27
C THR A 216 -6.60 5.13 -24.12
N GLU A 217 -5.32 5.51 -24.17
CA GLU A 217 -4.25 4.85 -24.92
C GLU A 217 -2.98 4.82 -24.07
N ASP A 218 -2.02 3.99 -24.46
CA ASP A 218 -0.76 3.86 -23.74
C ASP A 218 0.15 5.08 -24.03
N PHE A 219 0.82 5.62 -23.02
CA PHE A 219 1.60 6.86 -23.12
C PHE A 219 2.80 6.77 -24.09
N ALA A 220 3.37 5.57 -24.27
CA ALA A 220 4.57 5.32 -25.07
C ALA A 220 5.82 6.17 -24.70
N ILE A 221 5.77 6.90 -23.59
CA ILE A 221 6.84 7.73 -23.02
C ILE A 221 6.96 7.44 -21.52
N SER A 222 8.16 7.64 -20.97
CA SER A 222 8.45 7.36 -19.56
C SER A 222 8.31 8.57 -18.65
N ASP A 223 8.01 9.77 -19.16
CA ASP A 223 7.87 11.00 -18.34
C ASP A 223 6.58 11.81 -18.58
N PRO A 224 5.39 11.17 -18.66
CA PRO A 224 4.15 11.88 -18.96
C PRO A 224 3.85 12.98 -17.93
N LEU A 225 3.62 14.20 -18.44
CA LEU A 225 3.02 15.31 -17.71
C LEU A 225 1.54 15.38 -18.04
N ILE A 226 0.71 15.23 -17.02
CA ILE A 226 -0.74 15.29 -17.13
C ILE A 226 -1.25 16.57 -16.50
N THR A 227 -2.07 17.31 -17.23
CA THR A 227 -2.77 18.49 -16.74
C THR A 227 -4.27 18.22 -16.74
N PHE A 228 -4.97 18.72 -15.73
CA PHE A 228 -6.42 18.57 -15.57
C PHE A 228 -7.04 19.85 -15.02
N ILE A 229 -8.38 19.90 -14.99
CA ILE A 229 -9.11 21.04 -14.42
C ILE A 229 -8.74 21.17 -12.93
N PRO A 230 -8.37 22.38 -12.46
CA PRO A 230 -7.96 22.58 -11.07
C PRO A 230 -8.97 22.00 -10.08
N THR A 231 -8.51 21.10 -9.21
CA THR A 231 -9.35 20.33 -8.30
C THR A 231 -8.78 20.40 -6.88
N SER A 232 -9.67 20.53 -5.90
CA SER A 232 -9.28 20.54 -4.48
C SER A 232 -9.09 19.12 -3.94
N GLY A 233 -8.04 18.89 -3.16
CA GLY A 233 -7.82 17.60 -2.50
C GLY A 233 -6.52 17.52 -1.70
N ARG A 234 -6.37 16.46 -0.91
CA ARG A 234 -5.18 16.19 -0.09
C ARG A 234 -4.41 14.97 -0.57
N TYR A 235 -5.11 13.98 -1.08
CA TYR A 235 -4.55 12.72 -1.56
C TYR A 235 -4.63 12.65 -3.08
N ILE A 236 -3.56 12.21 -3.72
CA ILE A 236 -3.54 11.89 -5.15
C ILE A 236 -3.20 10.43 -5.30
N ARG A 237 -3.93 9.72 -6.18
CA ARG A 237 -3.61 8.35 -6.58
C ARG A 237 -3.42 8.28 -8.10
N VAL A 238 -2.27 7.74 -8.50
CA VAL A 238 -1.98 7.32 -9.88
C VAL A 238 -2.22 5.82 -9.93
N GLU A 239 -3.28 5.37 -10.60
CA GLU A 239 -3.69 3.97 -10.64
C GLU A 239 -3.55 3.40 -12.05
N LEU A 240 -2.81 2.30 -12.19
CA LEU A 240 -2.60 1.61 -13.46
C LEU A 240 -3.92 1.04 -13.99
N THR A 241 -4.22 1.35 -15.24
CA THR A 241 -5.39 0.83 -15.98
C THR A 241 -4.98 -0.17 -17.06
N GLN A 242 -3.69 -0.55 -17.07
CA GLN A 242 -3.11 -1.55 -17.96
C GLN A 242 -2.07 -2.37 -17.20
N ALA A 243 -2.08 -3.69 -17.41
CA ALA A 243 -1.06 -4.60 -16.89
C ALA A 243 0.06 -4.81 -17.91
N LYS A 244 1.25 -5.18 -17.42
CA LYS A 244 2.36 -5.71 -18.24
C LYS A 244 2.60 -7.17 -17.88
N ALA A 245 3.09 -7.95 -18.84
CA ALA A 245 3.31 -9.38 -18.62
C ALA A 245 4.58 -9.70 -17.81
N VAL A 246 5.61 -8.84 -17.87
CA VAL A 246 6.96 -9.16 -17.36
C VAL A 246 7.72 -7.96 -16.76
N PHE A 247 7.15 -6.77 -16.83
CA PHE A 247 7.84 -5.56 -16.40
C PHE A 247 7.22 -5.00 -15.11
N HIS A 248 8.09 -4.61 -14.19
CA HIS A 248 7.74 -3.92 -12.95
C HIS A 248 7.37 -2.47 -13.24
N TRP A 249 6.83 -1.76 -12.26
CA TRP A 249 6.65 -0.31 -12.32
C TRP A 249 7.78 0.36 -11.56
N GLN A 250 8.44 1.33 -12.18
CA GLN A 250 9.43 2.20 -11.59
C GLN A 250 9.06 3.64 -11.85
N VAL A 251 9.25 4.50 -10.86
CA VAL A 251 9.06 5.94 -10.97
C VAL A 251 10.22 6.59 -10.25
N GLY A 252 10.92 7.47 -10.97
CA GLY A 252 12.05 8.22 -10.44
C GLY A 252 11.63 9.50 -9.73
N GLU A 253 10.54 10.13 -10.16
CA GLU A 253 10.00 11.32 -9.50
C GLU A 253 8.51 11.46 -9.83
N LEU A 254 7.71 11.89 -8.86
CA LEU A 254 6.32 12.26 -9.00
C LEU A 254 6.13 13.75 -8.69
N GLU A 255 5.98 14.58 -9.71
CA GLU A 255 5.74 16.01 -9.49
C GLU A 255 4.25 16.29 -9.42
N VAL A 256 3.76 16.73 -8.25
CA VAL A 256 2.39 17.23 -8.07
C VAL A 256 2.42 18.74 -7.93
N LYS A 257 1.66 19.46 -8.76
CA LYS A 257 1.65 20.93 -8.74
C LYS A 257 0.25 21.50 -8.75
N GLU A 258 0.12 22.62 -8.04
CA GLU A 258 -1.02 23.52 -8.19
C GLU A 258 -1.02 24.14 -9.58
N TRP A 259 -2.21 24.40 -10.10
CA TRP A 259 -2.40 25.22 -11.27
C TRP A 259 -1.92 26.64 -10.95
N GLN A 260 -0.88 27.06 -11.64
CA GLN A 260 -0.39 28.43 -11.59
C GLN A 260 -1.03 29.19 -12.75
N VAL A 261 -1.66 30.33 -12.48
CA VAL A 261 -1.94 31.30 -13.54
C VAL A 261 -0.57 31.76 -14.04
N ALA A 262 -0.30 31.69 -15.34
CA ALA A 262 0.88 32.35 -15.87
C ALA A 262 0.71 33.87 -15.67
N ASP A 263 1.56 34.46 -14.84
CA ASP A 263 1.73 35.92 -14.75
C ASP A 263 2.41 36.49 -16.01
#